data_AF-A0A3B0XRZ7-F1
#
_entry.id   AF-A0A3B0XRZ7-F1
#
_cell.length_a   1.000
_cell.length_b   1.000
_cell.length_c   1.000
_cell.angle_alpha   90.00
_cell.angle_beta   90.00
_cell.angle_gamma   90.00
#
_symmetry.space_group_name_H-M   'P 1'
#
loop_
_entity.id
_entity.type
_entity.pdbx_description
1 polymer ?
#
loop_
_entity_poly.entity_id
_entity_poly.type
_entity_poly.pdbx_seq_one_letter_code
_entity_poly.pdbx_strand_id
1 'polypeptide(L)'
;AQADSVEGLAGGSNKKALRQQQAEQRKLLNPLKKEVKKLEQTMQELEQSITQLEQALSEPAIYQAQNREQMEVLTRQRSDVSKQLGEVEEAWLTKSEALETLSSQVL
;
A
#
# COMPACT_ATOMS: atom_id res chain seq x y z
N ALA A 1 -4.95 -53.74 29.56
CA ALA A 1 -3.89 -52.92 28.95
C ALA A 1 -4.54 -51.62 28.46
N GLN A 2 -4.25 -50.51 29.15
CA GLN A 2 -4.71 -49.17 28.81
C GLN A 2 -3.67 -48.54 27.90
N ALA A 3 -4.03 -48.22 26.65
CA ALA A 3 -3.14 -47.56 25.68
C ALA A 3 -3.90 -46.59 24.76
N ASP A 4 -5.08 -46.12 25.15
CA ASP A 4 -5.96 -45.31 24.29
C ASP A 4 -6.43 -44.00 24.96
N SER A 5 -5.53 -43.28 25.64
CA SER A 5 -5.88 -42.00 26.29
C SER A 5 -4.82 -40.91 26.17
N VAL A 6 -3.72 -41.16 25.45
CA VAL A 6 -2.63 -40.17 25.28
C VAL A 6 -2.68 -39.40 23.96
N GLU A 7 -3.45 -39.86 22.96
CA GLU A 7 -3.46 -39.26 21.62
C GLU A 7 -4.33 -37.98 21.51
N GLY A 8 -5.36 -37.85 22.36
CA GLY A 8 -6.26 -36.69 22.35
C GLY A 8 -5.67 -35.37 22.91
N LEU A 9 -4.75 -35.46 23.88
CA LEU A 9 -4.15 -34.27 24.51
C LEU A 9 -3.04 -33.63 23.66
N ALA A 10 -2.27 -34.45 22.93
CA ALA A 10 -1.20 -33.98 22.06
C ALA A 10 -1.74 -33.24 20.81
N GLY A 11 -2.80 -33.76 20.20
CA GLY A 11 -3.44 -33.14 19.03
C GLY A 11 -4.10 -31.78 19.32
N GLY A 12 -4.66 -31.60 20.52
CA GLY A 12 -5.23 -30.31 20.96
C GLY A 12 -4.16 -29.24 21.24
N SER A 13 -3.06 -29.64 21.87
CA SER A 13 -1.93 -28.76 22.20
C SER A 13 -1.19 -28.28 20.95
N ASN A 14 -0.99 -29.16 19.97
CA ASN A 14 -0.36 -28.82 18.69
C ASN A 14 -1.22 -27.83 17.86
N LYS A 15 -2.55 -28.04 17.82
CA LYS A 15 -3.49 -27.11 17.17
C LYS A 15 -3.50 -25.72 17.83
N LYS A 16 -3.37 -25.65 19.16
CA LYS A 16 -3.30 -24.38 19.91
C LYS A 16 -2.00 -23.63 19.61
N ALA A 17 -0.86 -24.34 19.64
CA ALA A 17 0.44 -23.77 19.31
C ALA A 17 0.48 -23.21 17.87
N LEU A 18 -0.03 -23.97 16.90
CA LEU A 18 -0.11 -23.52 15.50
C LEU A 18 -0.96 -22.26 15.32
N ARG A 19 -2.13 -22.18 15.98
CA ARG A 19 -2.97 -20.97 15.94
C ARG A 19 -2.27 -19.76 16.55
N GLN A 20 -1.49 -19.97 17.61
CA GLN A 20 -0.77 -18.91 18.28
C GLN A 20 0.39 -18.37 17.43
N GLN A 21 1.18 -19.26 16.81
CA GLN A 21 2.21 -18.89 15.83
C GLN A 21 1.62 -18.11 14.65
N GLN A 22 0.50 -18.55 14.09
CA GLN A 22 -0.19 -17.84 13.01
C GLN A 22 -0.70 -16.45 13.44
N ALA A 23 -1.17 -16.32 14.69
CA ALA A 23 -1.61 -15.03 15.22
C ALA A 23 -0.44 -14.05 15.39
N GLU A 24 0.72 -14.54 15.81
CA GLU A 24 1.96 -13.76 15.93
C GLU A 24 2.48 -13.32 14.57
N GLN A 25 2.55 -14.23 13.58
CA GLN A 25 2.88 -13.89 12.19
C GLN A 25 1.97 -12.79 11.62
N ARG A 26 0.65 -12.91 11.85
CA ARG A 26 -0.32 -11.89 11.41
C ARG A 26 -0.11 -10.55 12.11
N LYS A 27 0.18 -10.54 13.41
CA LYS A 27 0.47 -9.30 14.15
C LYS A 27 1.67 -8.56 13.56
N LEU A 28 2.69 -9.28 13.10
CA LEU A 28 3.89 -8.73 12.49
C LEU A 28 3.64 -8.23 11.05
N LEU A 29 2.94 -9.02 10.22
CA LEU A 29 2.77 -8.71 8.79
C LEU A 29 1.60 -7.75 8.48
N ASN A 30 0.53 -7.76 9.28
CA ASN A 30 -0.68 -6.98 8.98
C ASN A 30 -0.46 -5.46 8.90
N PRO A 31 0.35 -4.82 9.75
CA PRO A 31 0.63 -3.39 9.64
C PRO A 31 1.27 -3.03 8.30
N LEU A 32 2.31 -3.75 7.90
CA LEU A 32 3.01 -3.53 6.62
C LEU A 32 2.08 -3.76 5.42
N LYS A 33 1.27 -4.83 5.44
CA LYS A 33 0.26 -5.08 4.38
C LYS A 33 -0.73 -3.93 4.26
N LYS A 34 -1.16 -3.34 5.37
CA LYS A 34 -2.06 -2.18 5.37
C LYS A 34 -1.38 -0.92 4.84
N GLU A 35 -0.12 -0.69 5.22
CA GLU A 35 0.67 0.44 4.72
C GLU A 35 0.87 0.35 3.21
N VAL A 36 1.32 -0.80 2.70
CA VAL A 36 1.49 -1.06 1.26
C VAL A 36 0.18 -0.80 0.51
N LYS A 37 -0.94 -1.39 0.96
CA LYS A 37 -2.25 -1.18 0.33
C LYS A 37 -2.70 0.29 0.34
N LYS A 38 -2.41 1.02 1.42
CA LYS A 38 -2.74 2.45 1.51
C LYS A 38 -1.92 3.26 0.51
N LEU A 39 -0.63 2.95 0.37
CA LEU A 39 0.25 3.60 -0.59
C LEU A 39 -0.21 3.32 -2.03
N GLU A 40 -0.57 2.08 -2.36
CA GLU A 40 -1.15 1.73 -3.68
C GLU A 40 -2.41 2.54 -4.00
N GLN A 41 -3.33 2.65 -3.03
CA GLN A 41 -4.54 3.45 -3.21
C GLN A 41 -4.19 4.93 -3.40
N THR A 42 -3.23 5.44 -2.63
CA THR A 42 -2.78 6.84 -2.75
C THR A 42 -2.16 7.10 -4.13
N MET A 43 -1.36 6.18 -4.66
CA MET A 43 -0.81 6.27 -6.02
C MET A 43 -1.92 6.36 -7.05
N GLN A 44 -2.93 5.48 -6.99
CA GLN A 44 -4.07 5.50 -7.91
C GLN A 44 -4.83 6.84 -7.87
N GLU A 45 -5.03 7.41 -6.68
CA GLU A 45 -5.69 8.70 -6.51
C GLU A 45 -4.85 9.85 -7.11
N LEU A 46 -3.52 9.83 -6.92
CA LEU A 46 -2.60 10.82 -7.48
C LEU A 46 -2.50 10.71 -9.01
N GLU A 47 -2.42 9.50 -9.57
CA GLU A 47 -2.43 9.26 -11.02
C GLU A 47 -3.73 9.77 -11.68
N GLN A 48 -4.88 9.55 -11.02
CA GLN A 48 -6.16 10.10 -11.48
C GLN A 48 -6.15 11.63 -11.44
N SER A 49 -5.59 12.23 -10.39
CA SER A 49 -5.46 13.69 -10.29
C SER A 49 -4.57 14.26 -11.38
N ILE A 50 -3.43 13.62 -11.68
CA ILE A 50 -2.54 14.00 -12.80
C ILE A 50 -3.31 13.94 -14.11
N THR A 51 -4.04 12.85 -14.36
CA THR A 51 -4.83 12.66 -15.58
C THR A 51 -5.86 13.79 -15.76
N GLN A 52 -6.57 14.17 -14.69
CA GLN A 52 -7.54 15.26 -14.73
C GLN A 52 -6.90 16.63 -14.98
N LEU A 53 -5.75 16.90 -14.36
CA LEU A 53 -4.99 18.12 -14.57
C LEU A 53 -4.45 18.22 -16.01
N GLU A 54 -3.95 17.11 -16.55
CA GLU A 54 -3.47 17.02 -17.93
C GLU A 54 -4.61 17.20 -18.93
N GLN A 55 -5.78 16.63 -18.66
CA GLN A 55 -6.97 16.88 -19.47
C GLN A 55 -7.32 18.37 -19.47
N ALA A 56 -7.37 19.02 -18.31
CA ALA A 56 -7.65 20.45 -18.20
C ALA A 56 -6.60 21.33 -18.91
N LEU A 57 -5.32 20.94 -18.84
CA LEU A 57 -4.22 21.61 -19.55
C LEU A 57 -4.22 21.36 -21.06
N SER A 58 -4.88 20.29 -21.53
CA SER A 58 -5.00 19.99 -22.96
C SER A 58 -6.09 20.80 -23.66
N GLU A 59 -7.01 21.42 -22.92
CA GLU A 59 -8.10 22.22 -23.46
C GLU A 59 -7.56 23.50 -24.12
N PRO A 60 -7.81 23.75 -25.43
CA PRO A 60 -7.26 24.92 -26.13
C PRO A 60 -7.59 26.26 -25.47
N ALA A 61 -8.72 26.35 -24.76
CA ALA A 61 -9.14 27.54 -24.04
C ALA A 61 -8.14 27.96 -22.94
N ILE A 62 -7.41 27.02 -22.33
CA ILE A 62 -6.48 27.34 -21.24
C ILE A 62 -5.31 28.22 -21.71
N TYR A 63 -4.99 28.19 -23.00
CA TYR A 63 -3.93 28.98 -23.62
C TYR A 63 -4.33 30.41 -24.03
N GLN A 64 -5.59 30.79 -23.79
CA GLN A 64 -6.05 32.15 -24.01
C GLN A 64 -5.47 33.10 -22.95
N ALA A 65 -5.18 34.35 -23.32
CA ALA A 65 -4.54 35.33 -22.44
C ALA A 65 -5.30 35.56 -21.12
N GLN A 66 -6.63 35.48 -21.14
CA GLN A 66 -7.48 35.61 -19.96
C GLN A 66 -7.32 34.47 -18.94
N ASN A 67 -6.81 33.31 -19.37
CA ASN A 67 -6.70 32.09 -18.55
C ASN A 67 -5.26 31.82 -18.08
N ARG A 68 -4.34 32.78 -18.29
CA ARG A 68 -2.93 32.62 -17.93
C ARG A 68 -2.71 32.24 -16.46
N GLU A 69 -3.42 32.89 -15.54
CA GLU A 69 -3.31 32.57 -14.11
C GLU A 69 -3.79 31.14 -13.82
N GLN A 70 -4.90 30.72 -14.42
CA GLN A 70 -5.42 29.36 -14.29
C GLN A 70 -4.43 28.33 -14.85
N MET A 71 -3.81 28.60 -16.01
CA MET A 71 -2.78 27.74 -16.59
C MET A 71 -1.58 27.59 -15.64
N GLU A 72 -1.09 28.68 -15.06
CA GLU A 72 0.03 28.66 -14.11
C GLU A 72 -0.32 27.84 -12.86
N VAL A 73 -1.54 27.98 -12.34
CA VAL A 73 -2.04 27.18 -11.20
C VAL A 73 -2.10 25.70 -11.56
N LEU A 74 -2.73 25.32 -12.67
CA LEU A 74 -2.85 23.92 -13.09
C LEU A 74 -1.48 23.29 -13.35
N THR A 75 -0.55 24.04 -13.94
CA THR A 75 0.82 23.57 -14.19
C THR A 75 1.57 23.30 -12.88
N ARG A 76 1.45 24.20 -11.89
CA ARG A 76 2.04 23.99 -10.56
C ARG A 76 1.42 22.78 -9.86
N GLN A 77 0.10 22.69 -9.86
CA GLN A 77 -0.61 21.54 -9.27
C GLN A 77 -0.15 20.22 -9.90
N ARG A 78 -0.02 20.15 -11.23
CA ARG A 78 0.49 18.95 -11.91
C ARG A 78 1.90 18.61 -11.43
N SER A 79 2.79 19.59 -11.37
CA SER A 79 4.16 19.40 -10.86
C SER A 79 4.19 18.89 -9.41
N ASP A 80 3.36 19.46 -8.54
CA ASP A 80 3.31 19.09 -7.13
C ASP A 80 2.76 17.67 -6.94
N VAL A 81 1.68 17.31 -7.65
CA VAL A 81 1.08 15.97 -7.59
C VAL A 81 2.02 14.93 -8.19
N SER A 82 2.72 15.23 -9.29
CA SER A 82 3.76 14.32 -9.83
C SER A 82 4.91 14.10 -8.86
N LYS A 83 5.33 15.14 -8.12
CA LYS A 83 6.35 14.98 -7.08
C LYS A 83 5.85 14.08 -5.94
N GLN A 84 4.62 14.31 -5.48
CA GLN A 84 4.00 13.48 -4.43
C GLN A 84 3.86 12.02 -4.88
N LEU A 85 3.51 11.77 -6.15
CA LEU A 85 3.44 10.42 -6.69
C LEU A 85 4.80 9.72 -6.57
N GLY A 86 5.89 10.37 -6.96
CA GLY A 86 7.24 9.81 -6.81
C GLY A 86 7.62 9.52 -5.35
N GLU A 87 7.28 10.41 -4.42
CA GLU A 87 7.51 10.19 -2.98
C GLU A 87 6.71 8.97 -2.45
N VAL A 88 5.47 8.80 -2.92
CA VAL A 88 4.62 7.65 -2.55
C VAL A 88 5.13 6.36 -3.18
N GLU A 89 5.61 6.39 -4.43
CA GLU A 89 6.23 5.25 -5.12
C GLU A 89 7.47 4.74 -4.39
N GLU A 90 8.38 5.64 -3.99
CA GLU A 90 9.57 5.29 -3.20
C GLU A 90 9.19 4.67 -1.85
N ALA A 91 8.18 5.24 -1.18
CA ALA A 91 7.67 4.70 0.07
C ALA A 91 7.04 3.32 -0.13
N TRP A 92 6.26 3.14 -1.20
CA TRP A 92 5.64 1.85 -1.53
C TRP A 92 6.70 0.78 -1.80
N LEU A 93 7.74 1.10 -2.57
CA LEU A 93 8.84 0.17 -2.86
C LEU A 93 9.51 -0.28 -1.55
N THR A 94 9.93 0.68 -0.72
CA THR A 94 10.59 0.42 0.57
C THR A 94 9.73 -0.46 1.49
N LYS A 95 8.42 -0.18 1.56
CA LYS A 95 7.49 -0.92 2.42
C LYS A 95 7.15 -2.31 1.87
N SER A 96 7.11 -2.45 0.56
CA SER A 96 6.89 -3.74 -0.11
C SER A 96 8.10 -4.66 0.08
N GLU A 97 9.31 -4.15 -0.06
CA GLU A 97 10.55 -4.88 0.24
C GLU A 97 10.62 -5.30 1.72
N ALA A 98 10.25 -4.41 2.64
CA ALA A 98 10.19 -4.72 4.07
C ALA A 98 9.15 -5.82 4.37
N LEU A 99 7.99 -5.77 3.71
CA LEU A 99 6.95 -6.79 3.82
C LEU A 99 7.44 -8.14 3.28
N GLU A 100 8.08 -8.16 2.11
CA GLU A 100 8.64 -9.37 1.52
C GLU A 100 9.70 -9.98 2.43
N THR A 101 10.64 -9.17 2.90
CA THR A 101 11.72 -9.56 3.82
C THR A 101 11.17 -10.13 5.13
N LEU A 102 10.18 -9.47 5.74
CA LEU A 102 9.58 -9.98 6.97
C LEU A 102 8.77 -11.25 6.70
N SER A 103 8.08 -11.33 5.56
CA SER A 103 7.30 -12.51 5.20
C SER A 103 8.17 -13.75 5.01
N SER A 104 9.37 -13.61 4.44
CA SER A 104 10.31 -14.73 4.27
C SER A 104 10.99 -15.16 5.56
N GLN A 105 11.08 -14.28 6.57
CA GLN A 105 11.66 -14.59 7.88
C GLN A 105 10.67 -15.29 8.82
N VAL A 106 9.37 -15.02 8.67
CA VAL A 106 8.33 -15.56 9.58
C VAL A 106 7.60 -16.78 9.03
N LEU A 107 7.78 -17.09 7.74
CA LEU A 107 7.32 -18.33 7.09
C LEU A 107 8.32 -19.47 7.33
#